data_AF-A0A150R8Q3-F1
#
_entry.id   AF-A0A150R8Q3-F1
#
_cell.length_a   1.000
_cell.length_b   1.000
_cell.length_c   1.000
_cell.angle_alpha   90.00
_cell.angle_beta   90.00
_cell.angle_gamma   90.00
#
_symmetry.space_group_name_H-M   'P 1'
#
loop_
_entity.id
_entity.type
_entity.pdbx_description
1 polymer ?
#
loop_
_entity_poly.entity_id
_entity_poly.type
_entity_poly.pdbx_seq_one_letter_code
_entity_poly.pdbx_strand_id
1 'polypeptide(L)'
;MVVLASLVASCEQPRINCTTGHGGFAATYTLKPGSKQGEGDCDTLRGDVIGLEKYNPSQADDREEQDLSRALLAIRTTELGGLAGEAEGAGVPIDGGAVLSMGEFASVEPDDDDVCSVASLSPAELDLPAFGERPATRIRYEWSNVRVYVTAAFPGTQMTADLTYTRGECTASYSVVGLWPAVACAGQDGATDPSLCDPQADVAAGRLVGSGINPDLEERVTCAPELALCVLKEPPEALR
;
A
#
# COMPACT_ATOMS: atom_id res chain seq x y z
N MET A 1 -10.32 49.62 34.77
CA MET A 1 -10.69 48.58 33.79
C MET A 1 -9.44 48.31 32.98
N VAL A 2 -8.74 47.21 33.29
CA VAL A 2 -7.51 46.81 32.57
C VAL A 2 -7.91 45.62 31.71
N VAL A 3 -7.85 45.78 30.40
CA VAL A 3 -8.08 44.72 29.43
C VAL A 3 -6.78 43.93 29.33
N LEU A 4 -6.74 42.72 29.89
CA LEU A 4 -5.67 41.77 29.61
C LEU A 4 -5.89 41.24 28.18
N ALA A 5 -5.00 41.62 27.27
CA ALA A 5 -4.89 40.99 25.96
C ALA A 5 -4.22 39.63 26.15
N SER A 6 -5.03 38.57 26.09
CA SER A 6 -4.55 37.19 26.02
C SER A 6 -3.85 37.01 24.66
N LEU A 7 -2.52 37.03 24.67
CA LEU A 7 -1.71 36.56 23.54
C LEU A 7 -1.93 35.05 23.44
N VAL A 8 -2.93 34.65 22.65
CA VAL A 8 -3.05 33.27 22.18
C VAL A 8 -1.86 33.05 21.25
N ALA A 9 -0.81 32.42 21.78
CA ALA A 9 0.17 31.76 20.94
C ALA A 9 -0.60 30.69 20.17
N SER A 10 -0.97 31.01 18.93
CA SER A 10 -1.50 30.01 18.01
C SER A 10 -0.35 29.07 17.71
N CYS A 11 -0.27 27.96 18.45
CA CYS A 11 0.63 26.88 18.11
C CYS A 11 0.15 26.31 16.78
N GLU A 12 0.80 26.71 15.68
CA GLU A 12 0.64 26.04 14.40
C GLU A 12 1.16 24.62 14.60
N GLN A 13 0.26 23.63 14.54
CA GLN A 13 0.65 22.23 14.67
C GLN A 13 1.63 21.93 13.53
N PRO A 14 2.85 21.45 13.82
CA PRO A 14 3.80 21.14 12.76
C PRO A 14 3.18 20.14 11.79
N ARG A 15 3.40 20.36 10.49
CA ARG A 15 2.95 19.42 9.47
C ARG A 15 3.55 18.06 9.75
N ILE A 16 2.73 17.03 9.61
CA ILE A 16 3.18 15.65 9.74
C ILE A 16 4.12 15.36 8.57
N ASN A 17 5.25 14.70 8.82
CA ASN A 17 6.12 14.25 7.74
C ASN A 17 5.41 13.17 6.91
N CYS A 18 5.79 13.05 5.64
CA CYS A 18 5.39 11.94 4.80
C CYS A 18 5.64 10.60 5.49
N THR A 19 4.57 9.83 5.58
CA THR A 19 4.52 8.54 6.26
C THR A 19 3.50 7.64 5.57
N THR A 20 3.58 6.36 5.87
CA THR A 20 2.59 5.36 5.47
C THR A 20 2.13 4.61 6.71
N GLY A 21 0.91 4.05 6.68
CA GLY A 21 0.55 3.01 7.62
C GLY A 21 1.58 1.88 7.57
N HIS A 22 2.09 1.44 8.71
CA HIS A 22 3.08 0.37 8.75
C HIS A 22 2.39 -0.99 8.57
N GLY A 23 2.85 -1.77 7.59
CA GLY A 23 2.31 -3.11 7.31
C GLY A 23 1.44 -3.17 6.05
N GLY A 24 0.47 -4.09 6.05
CA GLY A 24 -0.32 -4.42 4.86
C GLY A 24 -1.41 -3.40 4.55
N PHE A 25 -1.55 -3.07 3.28
CA PHE A 25 -2.67 -2.36 2.68
C PHE A 25 -3.50 -3.35 1.88
N ALA A 26 -4.82 -3.34 2.04
CA ALA A 26 -5.72 -3.99 1.11
C ALA A 26 -5.81 -3.11 -0.15
N ALA A 27 -5.20 -3.59 -1.24
CA ALA A 27 -5.15 -2.85 -2.50
C ALA A 27 -6.10 -3.46 -3.53
N THR A 28 -6.85 -2.61 -4.21
CA THR A 28 -7.69 -2.98 -5.37
C THR A 28 -7.03 -2.52 -6.65
N TYR A 29 -7.06 -3.37 -7.67
CA TYR A 29 -6.45 -3.11 -8.97
C TYR A 29 -7.53 -3.01 -10.03
N THR A 30 -7.65 -1.83 -10.65
CA THR A 30 -8.56 -1.58 -11.77
C THR A 30 -7.77 -1.58 -13.07
N LEU A 31 -8.04 -2.53 -13.95
CA LEU A 31 -7.37 -2.64 -15.25
C LEU A 31 -7.61 -1.36 -16.08
N LYS A 32 -6.55 -0.77 -16.60
CA LYS A 32 -6.64 0.34 -17.56
C LYS A 32 -7.11 -0.23 -18.91
N PRO A 33 -8.24 0.25 -19.47
CA PRO A 33 -8.79 -0.31 -20.71
C PRO A 33 -7.78 -0.29 -21.86
N GLY A 34 -7.66 -1.43 -22.56
CA GLY A 34 -6.75 -1.56 -23.71
C GLY A 34 -5.26 -1.59 -23.37
N SER A 35 -4.88 -1.67 -22.09
CA SER A 35 -3.46 -1.69 -21.68
C SER A 35 -2.76 -3.03 -21.88
N LYS A 36 -3.51 -4.13 -22.04
CA LYS A 36 -2.95 -5.48 -22.22
C LYS A 36 -2.13 -5.57 -23.50
N GLN A 37 -0.94 -6.10 -23.37
CA GLN A 37 -0.02 -6.43 -24.46
C GLN A 37 0.49 -7.86 -24.25
N GLY A 38 0.66 -8.60 -25.34
CA GLY A 38 1.12 -10.00 -25.30
C GLY A 38 0.01 -11.02 -24.94
N GLU A 39 0.39 -12.29 -24.96
CA GLU A 39 -0.47 -13.42 -24.59
C GLU A 39 -0.28 -13.79 -23.12
N GLY A 40 -1.36 -14.11 -22.40
CA GLY A 40 -1.35 -14.50 -20.99
C GLY A 40 -2.40 -13.79 -20.15
N ASP A 41 -2.32 -13.94 -18.83
CA ASP A 41 -3.36 -13.50 -17.86
C ASP A 41 -2.94 -12.30 -17.00
N CYS A 42 -2.04 -11.46 -17.50
CA CYS A 42 -1.57 -10.27 -16.79
C CYS A 42 -2.65 -9.20 -16.54
N ASP A 43 -3.82 -9.30 -17.18
CA ASP A 43 -4.99 -8.40 -17.08
C ASP A 43 -6.08 -8.93 -16.11
N THR A 44 -5.78 -9.99 -15.37
CA THR A 44 -6.73 -10.65 -14.47
C THR A 44 -6.60 -10.26 -13.00
N LEU A 45 -5.60 -9.45 -12.63
CA LEU A 45 -5.44 -9.03 -11.24
C LEU A 45 -6.64 -8.19 -10.78
N ARG A 46 -7.00 -8.39 -9.52
CA ARG A 46 -8.11 -7.67 -8.86
C ARG A 46 -7.65 -6.88 -7.65
N GLY A 47 -6.50 -7.24 -7.09
CA GLY A 47 -5.94 -6.67 -5.89
C GLY A 47 -4.92 -7.60 -5.25
N ASP A 48 -4.30 -7.11 -4.19
CA ASP A 48 -3.39 -7.86 -3.32
C ASP A 48 -3.34 -7.20 -1.94
N VAL A 49 -2.76 -7.87 -0.95
CA VAL A 49 -2.19 -7.19 0.21
C VAL A 49 -0.79 -6.73 -0.17
N ILE A 50 -0.57 -5.41 -0.12
CA ILE A 50 0.75 -4.80 -0.37
C ILE A 50 1.30 -4.18 0.91
N GLY A 51 2.57 -4.39 1.21
CA GLY A 51 3.27 -3.71 2.29
C GLY A 51 3.83 -2.38 1.81
N LEU A 52 3.53 -1.29 2.53
CA LEU A 52 4.19 0.00 2.35
C LEU A 52 5.01 0.30 3.60
N GLU A 53 6.23 0.79 3.40
CA GLU A 53 7.07 1.20 4.51
C GLU A 53 7.90 2.42 4.12
N LYS A 54 7.92 3.41 5.01
CA LYS A 54 8.73 4.62 4.86
C LYS A 54 10.06 4.46 5.61
N TYR A 55 11.15 4.86 4.97
CA TYR A 55 12.48 4.85 5.56
C TYR A 55 13.19 6.19 5.35
N ASN A 56 14.06 6.57 6.27
CA ASN A 56 15.05 7.60 6.03
C ASN A 56 16.37 6.89 5.66
N PRO A 57 17.01 7.22 4.53
CA PRO A 57 18.30 6.65 4.19
C PRO A 57 19.37 7.11 5.20
N SER A 58 20.50 6.41 5.30
CA SER A 58 21.63 6.92 6.07
C SER A 58 22.21 8.19 5.43
N GLN A 59 22.87 9.03 6.22
CA GLN A 59 23.64 10.16 5.69
C GLN A 59 24.80 9.65 4.80
N ALA A 60 25.21 10.50 3.85
CA ALA A 60 26.27 10.13 2.90
C ALA A 60 27.66 10.05 3.57
N ASP A 61 27.87 10.86 4.61
CA ASP A 61 29.11 10.99 5.39
C ASP A 61 29.11 10.15 6.68
N ASP A 62 27.94 9.84 7.23
CA ASP A 62 27.80 8.93 8.37
C ASP A 62 26.69 7.88 8.14
N ARG A 63 27.09 6.61 8.10
CA ARG A 63 26.15 5.49 7.91
C ARG A 63 25.34 5.13 9.14
N GLU A 64 25.77 5.56 10.32
CA GLU A 64 25.06 5.32 11.59
C GLU A 64 23.96 6.36 11.84
N GLU A 65 23.99 7.50 11.14
CA GLU A 65 22.98 8.54 11.23
C GLU A 65 21.99 8.50 10.06
N GLN A 66 20.72 8.79 10.34
CA GLN A 66 19.67 8.89 9.33
C GLN A 66 19.62 10.31 8.73
N ASP A 67 19.49 10.38 7.42
CA ASP A 67 19.17 11.61 6.70
C ASP A 67 17.66 11.89 6.79
N LEU A 68 17.30 12.75 7.74
CA LEU A 68 15.91 13.16 7.96
C LEU A 68 15.39 14.14 6.91
N SER A 69 16.24 14.65 6.02
CA SER A 69 15.85 15.52 4.90
C SER A 69 15.40 14.74 3.66
N ARG A 70 15.52 13.40 3.70
CA ARG A 70 15.12 12.49 2.62
C ARG A 70 14.19 11.42 3.16
N ALA A 71 13.20 11.02 2.38
CA ALA A 71 12.32 9.92 2.73
C ALA A 71 12.16 8.98 1.53
N LEU A 72 12.36 7.69 1.76
CA LEU A 72 12.15 6.63 0.80
C LEU A 72 10.85 5.90 1.11
N LEU A 73 10.16 5.46 0.07
CA LEU A 73 9.04 4.54 0.13
C LEU A 73 9.49 3.19 -0.44
N ALA A 74 9.19 2.13 0.28
CA ALA A 74 9.30 0.78 -0.24
C ALA A 74 7.91 0.13 -0.35
N ILE A 75 7.69 -0.62 -1.44
CA ILE A 75 6.48 -1.41 -1.68
C ILE A 75 6.87 -2.87 -1.87
N ARG A 76 6.14 -3.77 -1.19
CA ARG A 76 6.22 -5.22 -1.35
C ARG A 76 4.84 -5.79 -1.62
N THR A 77 4.74 -6.81 -2.45
CA THR A 77 3.48 -7.51 -2.75
C THR A 77 3.51 -8.89 -2.11
N THR A 78 2.36 -9.37 -1.62
CA THR A 78 2.25 -10.75 -1.11
C THR A 78 2.59 -11.77 -2.19
N GLU A 79 2.21 -11.52 -3.46
CA GLU A 79 2.53 -12.44 -4.55
C GLU A 79 4.05 -12.70 -4.69
N LEU A 80 4.85 -11.64 -4.87
CA LEU A 80 6.31 -11.78 -5.00
C LEU A 80 6.93 -12.40 -3.74
N GLY A 81 6.47 -11.99 -2.55
CA GLY A 81 6.97 -12.54 -1.29
C GLY A 81 6.69 -14.04 -1.14
N GLY A 82 5.47 -14.47 -1.49
CA GLY A 82 5.08 -15.88 -1.46
C GLY A 82 5.89 -16.72 -2.45
N LEU A 83 6.04 -16.25 -3.69
CA LEU A 83 6.84 -16.95 -4.71
C LEU A 83 8.31 -17.04 -4.36
N ALA A 84 8.90 -15.97 -3.81
CA ALA A 84 10.27 -15.99 -3.32
C ALA A 84 10.44 -17.02 -2.20
N GLY A 85 9.54 -17.04 -1.20
CA GLY A 85 9.61 -18.00 -0.10
C GLY A 85 9.48 -19.46 -0.56
N GLU A 86 8.60 -19.74 -1.53
CA GLU A 86 8.48 -21.07 -2.13
C GLU A 86 9.75 -21.48 -2.90
N ALA A 87 10.32 -20.56 -3.67
CA ALA A 87 11.54 -20.79 -4.44
C ALA A 87 12.74 -21.05 -3.51
N GLU A 88 12.91 -20.25 -2.46
CA GLU A 88 13.93 -20.45 -1.42
C GLU A 88 13.75 -21.80 -0.71
N GLY A 89 12.51 -22.17 -0.39
CA GLY A 89 12.17 -23.48 0.18
C GLY A 89 12.54 -24.66 -0.73
N ALA A 90 12.57 -24.43 -2.04
CA ALA A 90 13.04 -25.39 -3.06
C ALA A 90 14.56 -25.29 -3.35
N GLY A 91 15.29 -24.43 -2.64
CA GLY A 91 16.74 -24.24 -2.82
C GLY A 91 17.12 -23.34 -4.00
N VAL A 92 16.17 -22.60 -4.57
CA VAL A 92 16.44 -21.57 -5.57
C VAL A 92 16.85 -20.29 -4.85
N PRO A 93 18.06 -19.75 -5.10
CA PRO A 93 18.50 -18.52 -4.44
C PRO A 93 17.70 -17.32 -4.94
N ILE A 94 17.24 -16.48 -4.01
CA ILE A 94 16.53 -15.23 -4.30
C ILE A 94 17.33 -14.05 -3.75
N ASP A 95 17.43 -12.98 -4.54
CA ASP A 95 17.89 -11.69 -4.05
C ASP A 95 16.75 -10.99 -3.31
N GLY A 96 16.93 -10.65 -2.03
CA GLY A 96 15.91 -9.95 -1.24
C GLY A 96 15.52 -8.58 -1.82
N GLY A 97 16.39 -7.95 -2.62
CA GLY A 97 16.07 -6.73 -3.37
C GLY A 97 15.11 -6.96 -4.53
N ALA A 98 15.03 -8.19 -5.05
CA ALA A 98 14.20 -8.55 -6.21
C ALA A 98 12.68 -8.49 -5.90
N VAL A 99 12.30 -8.62 -4.63
CA VAL A 99 10.89 -8.53 -4.18
C VAL A 99 10.51 -7.14 -3.67
N LEU A 100 11.37 -6.13 -3.87
CA LEU A 100 11.23 -4.80 -3.31
C LEU A 100 11.22 -3.73 -4.41
N SER A 101 10.14 -2.97 -4.47
CA SER A 101 10.12 -1.69 -5.19
C SER A 101 10.49 -0.58 -4.23
N MET A 102 11.41 0.31 -4.60
CA MET A 102 11.81 1.43 -3.76
C MET A 102 11.94 2.72 -4.57
N GLY A 103 11.49 3.83 -4.00
CA GLY A 103 11.59 5.16 -4.60
C GLY A 103 11.67 6.24 -3.53
N GLU A 104 11.93 7.47 -3.95
CA GLU A 104 12.07 8.62 -3.05
C GLU A 104 10.81 9.49 -3.10
N PHE A 105 10.32 9.91 -1.94
CA PHE A 105 9.27 10.92 -1.87
C PHE A 105 9.78 12.23 -2.46
N ALA A 106 8.89 12.97 -3.14
CA ALA A 106 9.21 14.28 -3.70
C ALA A 106 9.65 15.29 -2.63
N SER A 107 9.15 15.12 -1.40
CA SER A 107 9.46 15.93 -0.22
C SER A 107 9.27 15.10 1.05
N VAL A 108 9.87 15.55 2.16
CA VAL A 108 9.69 14.92 3.48
C VAL A 108 8.38 15.31 4.15
N GLU A 109 7.71 16.36 3.67
CA GLU A 109 6.40 16.84 4.12
C GLU A 109 5.38 16.70 2.98
N PRO A 110 4.09 16.50 3.28
CA PRO A 110 3.02 16.54 2.29
C PRO A 110 2.95 17.91 1.61
N ASP A 111 2.44 17.92 0.37
CA ASP A 111 2.11 19.14 -0.35
C ASP A 111 0.90 19.87 0.28
N ASP A 112 0.42 20.93 -0.38
CA ASP A 112 -0.71 21.72 0.11
C ASP A 112 -2.08 21.00 0.03
N ASP A 113 -2.14 19.85 -0.67
CA ASP A 113 -3.30 18.96 -0.72
C ASP A 113 -3.17 17.79 0.27
N ASP A 114 -2.20 17.87 1.19
CA ASP A 114 -1.85 16.83 2.17
C ASP A 114 -1.42 15.50 1.50
N VAL A 115 -0.79 15.58 0.32
CA VAL A 115 -0.33 14.42 -0.45
C VAL A 115 1.19 14.28 -0.43
N CYS A 116 1.63 13.06 -0.15
CA CYS A 116 3.01 12.63 -0.31
C CYS A 116 3.16 11.80 -1.58
N SER A 117 3.98 12.28 -2.52
CA SER A 117 4.10 11.70 -3.85
C SER A 117 5.47 11.03 -4.09
N VAL A 118 5.46 9.88 -4.77
CA VAL A 118 6.65 9.21 -5.32
C VAL A 118 6.40 9.00 -6.82
N ALA A 119 7.20 9.66 -7.67
CA ALA A 119 6.98 9.65 -9.11
C ALA A 119 7.11 8.24 -9.72
N SER A 120 8.14 7.50 -9.31
CA SER A 120 8.43 6.15 -9.77
C SER A 120 9.25 5.39 -8.74
N LEU A 121 9.04 4.08 -8.66
CA LEU A 121 9.86 3.18 -7.86
C LEU A 121 10.70 2.28 -8.77
N SER A 122 11.77 1.70 -8.23
CA SER A 122 12.47 0.59 -8.88
C SER A 122 11.51 -0.58 -9.14
N PRO A 123 11.69 -1.32 -10.24
CA PRO A 123 10.93 -2.53 -10.47
C PRO A 123 11.25 -3.57 -9.40
N ALA A 124 10.22 -4.26 -8.91
CA ALA A 124 10.38 -5.53 -8.22
C ALA A 124 10.13 -6.64 -9.25
N GLU A 125 11.07 -7.59 -9.36
CA GLU A 125 11.03 -8.61 -10.40
C GLU A 125 11.61 -9.93 -9.90
N LEU A 126 10.87 -11.01 -10.13
CA LEU A 126 11.37 -12.36 -10.00
C LEU A 126 11.40 -13.02 -11.38
N ASP A 127 12.56 -13.54 -11.76
CA ASP A 127 12.74 -14.42 -12.91
C ASP A 127 13.18 -15.79 -12.37
N LEU A 128 12.20 -16.70 -12.26
CA LEU A 128 12.37 -17.97 -11.58
C LEU A 128 12.46 -19.10 -12.62
N PRO A 129 13.45 -20.00 -12.50
CA PRO A 129 13.45 -21.24 -13.26
C PRO A 129 12.26 -22.12 -12.82
N ALA A 130 12.01 -23.22 -13.51
CA ALA A 130 11.08 -24.22 -12.99
C ALA A 130 11.63 -24.84 -11.70
N PHE A 131 10.79 -24.98 -10.67
CA PHE A 131 11.15 -25.61 -9.41
C PHE A 131 9.95 -26.36 -8.82
N GLY A 132 10.20 -27.53 -8.23
CA GLY A 132 9.12 -28.42 -7.79
C GLY A 132 8.17 -28.75 -8.95
N GLU A 133 6.88 -28.50 -8.75
CA GLU A 133 5.83 -28.64 -9.77
C GLU A 133 5.49 -27.31 -10.47
N ARG A 134 6.17 -26.20 -10.13
CA ARG A 134 5.92 -24.90 -10.75
C ARG A 134 6.72 -24.74 -12.04
N PRO A 135 6.08 -24.25 -13.12
CA PRO A 135 6.80 -23.89 -14.34
C PRO A 135 7.68 -22.65 -14.10
N ALA A 136 8.67 -22.46 -14.98
CA ALA A 136 9.43 -21.21 -15.00
C ALA A 136 8.48 -20.02 -15.19
N THR A 137 8.73 -18.95 -14.45
CA THR A 137 7.87 -17.76 -14.48
C THR A 137 8.69 -16.51 -14.27
N ARG A 138 8.28 -15.45 -14.94
CA ARG A 138 8.81 -14.11 -14.75
C ARG A 138 7.67 -13.20 -14.33
N ILE A 139 7.81 -12.54 -13.19
CA ILE A 139 6.82 -11.61 -12.67
C ILE A 139 7.50 -10.30 -12.33
N ARG A 140 6.93 -9.18 -12.77
CA ARG A 140 7.48 -7.84 -12.56
C ARG A 140 6.39 -6.84 -12.20
N TYR A 141 6.66 -6.04 -11.19
CA TYR A 141 5.84 -4.93 -10.72
C TYR A 141 6.59 -3.61 -10.89
N GLU A 142 5.95 -2.67 -11.58
CA GLU A 142 6.48 -1.33 -11.80
C GLU A 142 5.47 -0.28 -11.32
N TRP A 143 5.78 0.31 -10.17
CA TRP A 143 4.94 1.31 -9.52
C TRP A 143 5.34 2.72 -9.95
N SER A 144 4.34 3.54 -10.23
CA SER A 144 4.50 4.96 -10.60
C SER A 144 3.33 5.78 -10.06
N ASN A 145 3.50 7.10 -10.03
CA ASN A 145 2.48 8.04 -9.56
C ASN A 145 1.90 7.63 -8.20
N VAL A 146 2.76 7.17 -7.28
CA VAL A 146 2.30 6.75 -5.95
C VAL A 146 1.99 8.00 -5.15
N ARG A 147 0.75 8.10 -4.67
CA ARG A 147 0.26 9.23 -3.86
C ARG A 147 -0.31 8.67 -2.56
N VAL A 148 0.18 9.17 -1.43
CA VAL A 148 -0.25 8.78 -0.09
C VAL A 148 -0.87 9.99 0.58
N TYR A 149 -2.09 9.85 1.10
CA TYR A 149 -2.77 10.92 1.83
C TYR A 149 -2.30 10.94 3.28
N VAL A 150 -1.75 12.08 3.73
CA VAL A 150 -1.06 12.18 5.02
C VAL A 150 -1.51 13.43 5.76
N THR A 151 -2.35 13.23 6.78
CA THR A 151 -2.73 14.25 7.77
C THR A 151 -2.60 13.68 9.17
N ALA A 152 -2.80 14.51 10.20
CA ALA A 152 -2.89 14.02 11.58
C ALA A 152 -4.05 13.03 11.79
N ALA A 153 -5.17 13.20 11.06
CA ALA A 153 -6.33 12.30 11.12
C ALA A 153 -6.13 11.04 10.26
N PHE A 154 -5.40 11.15 9.16
CA PHE A 154 -5.12 10.05 8.24
C PHE A 154 -3.61 9.94 8.01
N PRO A 155 -2.86 9.33 8.93
CA PRO A 155 -1.40 9.27 8.86
C PRO A 155 -0.95 8.21 7.84
N GLY A 156 -1.17 8.47 6.55
CA GLY A 156 -0.75 7.60 5.47
C GLY A 156 -1.58 6.33 5.32
N THR A 157 -2.87 6.37 5.67
CA THR A 157 -3.75 5.18 5.68
C THR A 157 -4.48 4.92 4.36
N GLN A 158 -4.36 5.84 3.40
CA GLN A 158 -4.98 5.75 2.08
C GLN A 158 -3.94 6.09 1.01
N MET A 159 -3.93 5.33 -0.08
CA MET A 159 -2.99 5.56 -1.18
C MET A 159 -3.61 5.28 -2.55
N THR A 160 -3.03 5.87 -3.59
CA THR A 160 -3.27 5.54 -5.00
C THR A 160 -1.95 5.37 -5.74
N ALA A 161 -1.95 4.56 -6.79
CA ALA A 161 -0.79 4.42 -7.68
C ALA A 161 -1.20 3.95 -9.07
N ASP A 162 -0.27 4.05 -9.99
CA ASP A 162 -0.28 3.32 -11.24
C ASP A 162 0.68 2.13 -11.15
N LEU A 163 0.21 0.96 -11.59
CA LEU A 163 1.00 -0.26 -11.66
C LEU A 163 1.08 -0.74 -13.10
N THR A 164 2.30 -1.00 -13.59
CA THR A 164 2.50 -1.87 -14.74
C THR A 164 2.92 -3.25 -14.24
N TYR A 165 2.12 -4.26 -14.56
CA TYR A 165 2.32 -5.64 -14.15
C TYR A 165 2.70 -6.47 -15.37
N THR A 166 3.76 -7.25 -15.25
CA THR A 166 4.17 -8.21 -16.27
C THR A 166 4.22 -9.61 -15.69
N ARG A 167 3.63 -10.57 -16.42
CA ARG A 167 3.74 -12.01 -16.15
C ARG A 167 4.07 -12.74 -17.45
N GLY A 168 5.26 -13.33 -17.52
CA GLY A 168 5.78 -13.92 -18.76
C GLY A 168 5.94 -12.85 -19.85
N GLU A 169 5.28 -13.06 -20.99
CA GLU A 169 5.25 -12.12 -22.12
C GLU A 169 4.05 -11.16 -22.09
N CYS A 170 3.16 -11.31 -21.10
CA CYS A 170 1.97 -10.47 -20.95
C CYS A 170 2.27 -9.29 -20.04
N THR A 171 1.94 -8.07 -20.49
CA THR A 171 1.99 -6.85 -19.68
C THR A 171 0.63 -6.14 -19.68
N ALA A 172 0.19 -5.64 -18.53
CA ALA A 172 -1.01 -4.82 -18.39
C ALA A 172 -0.80 -3.70 -17.37
N SER A 173 -1.57 -2.62 -17.48
CA SER A 173 -1.50 -1.49 -16.56
C SER A 173 -2.77 -1.37 -15.73
N TYR A 174 -2.62 -1.00 -14.47
CA TYR A 174 -3.67 -0.87 -13.48
C TYR A 174 -3.63 0.48 -12.79
N SER A 175 -4.79 0.99 -12.40
CA SER A 175 -4.93 1.99 -11.35
C SER A 175 -5.18 1.28 -10.03
N VAL A 176 -4.45 1.68 -8.99
CA VAL A 176 -4.43 1.02 -7.68
C VAL A 176 -4.98 1.96 -6.62
N VAL A 177 -5.81 1.43 -5.73
CA VAL A 177 -6.28 2.11 -4.52
C VAL A 177 -6.00 1.21 -3.32
N GLY A 178 -5.27 1.72 -2.33
CA GLY A 178 -4.90 0.99 -1.12
C GLY A 178 -5.52 1.58 0.14
N LEU A 179 -5.97 0.70 1.03
CA LEU A 179 -6.46 1.00 2.37
C LEU A 179 -5.61 0.29 3.42
N TRP A 180 -5.15 1.04 4.41
CA TRP A 180 -4.53 0.48 5.62
C TRP A 180 -5.48 0.58 6.82
N PRO A 181 -5.45 -0.42 7.73
CA PRO A 181 -4.75 -1.69 7.59
C PRO A 181 -5.47 -2.64 6.62
N ALA A 182 -4.75 -3.62 6.08
CA ALA A 182 -5.33 -4.75 5.39
C ALA A 182 -6.13 -5.58 6.38
N VAL A 183 -7.46 -5.59 6.23
CA VAL A 183 -8.37 -6.36 7.08
C VAL A 183 -9.08 -7.39 6.21
N ALA A 184 -8.98 -8.66 6.60
CA ALA A 184 -9.76 -9.71 5.98
C ALA A 184 -11.22 -9.62 6.43
N CYS A 185 -12.13 -9.80 5.47
CA CYS A 185 -13.56 -9.88 5.71
C CYS A 185 -14.15 -11.21 5.24
N ALA A 186 -13.33 -12.26 5.19
CA ALA A 186 -13.82 -13.64 5.11
C ALA A 186 -14.36 -14.07 6.48
N GLY A 187 -15.62 -14.48 6.53
CA GLY A 187 -16.26 -15.14 7.65
C GLY A 187 -15.75 -16.57 7.84
N GLN A 188 -16.15 -17.19 8.95
CA GLN A 188 -15.66 -18.53 9.34
C GLN A 188 -16.09 -19.66 8.38
N ASP A 189 -17.17 -19.44 7.64
CA ASP A 189 -17.70 -20.35 6.61
C ASP A 189 -17.09 -20.11 5.23
N GLY A 190 -16.15 -19.17 5.12
CA GLY A 190 -15.52 -18.74 3.87
C GLY A 190 -16.37 -17.76 3.05
N ALA A 191 -17.60 -17.42 3.49
CA ALA A 191 -18.37 -16.35 2.89
C ALA A 191 -17.88 -14.99 3.38
N THR A 192 -18.04 -13.94 2.58
CA THR A 192 -17.66 -12.59 3.03
C THR A 192 -18.65 -12.04 4.06
N ASP A 193 -18.12 -11.45 5.12
CA ASP A 193 -18.86 -10.76 6.18
C ASP A 193 -18.44 -9.28 6.25
N PRO A 194 -19.27 -8.36 5.70
CA PRO A 194 -18.99 -6.92 5.74
C PRO A 194 -18.86 -6.33 7.15
N SER A 195 -19.44 -6.98 8.17
CA SER A 195 -19.36 -6.49 9.55
C SER A 195 -17.95 -6.58 10.13
N LEU A 196 -17.05 -7.34 9.51
CA LEU A 196 -15.64 -7.44 9.87
C LEU A 196 -14.84 -6.20 9.46
N CYS A 197 -15.38 -5.34 8.59
CA CYS A 197 -14.76 -4.07 8.23
C CYS A 197 -15.10 -2.94 9.22
N ASP A 198 -16.06 -3.17 10.11
CA ASP A 198 -16.53 -2.16 11.06
C ASP A 198 -15.41 -1.77 12.04
N PRO A 199 -15.04 -0.48 12.12
CA PRO A 199 -13.98 0.00 13.01
C PRO A 199 -14.37 -0.08 14.50
N GLN A 200 -15.65 -0.28 14.82
CA GLN A 200 -16.16 -0.38 16.19
C GLN A 200 -16.31 -1.83 16.62
N ALA A 201 -16.04 -2.12 17.90
CA ALA A 201 -16.38 -3.40 18.49
C ALA A 201 -17.91 -3.53 18.65
N ASP A 202 -18.44 -4.74 18.49
CA ASP A 202 -19.83 -5.08 18.83
C ASP A 202 -19.85 -6.42 19.58
N VAL A 203 -19.78 -6.32 20.91
CA VAL A 203 -19.78 -7.48 21.80
C VAL A 203 -21.08 -8.29 21.69
N ALA A 204 -22.21 -7.63 21.41
CA ALA A 204 -23.50 -8.31 21.27
C ALA A 204 -23.55 -9.17 20.00
N ALA A 205 -22.89 -8.73 18.93
CA ALA A 205 -22.70 -9.49 17.70
C ALA A 205 -21.47 -10.43 17.72
N GLY A 206 -20.76 -10.55 18.85
CA GLY A 206 -19.58 -11.42 18.99
C GLY A 206 -18.28 -10.82 18.46
N ARG A 207 -18.27 -9.54 18.06
CA ARG A 207 -17.10 -8.80 17.60
C ARG A 207 -16.43 -8.06 18.75
N LEU A 208 -15.48 -8.71 19.42
CA LEU A 208 -14.83 -8.19 20.63
C LEU A 208 -13.92 -6.98 20.39
N VAL A 209 -13.43 -6.81 19.16
CA VAL A 209 -12.55 -5.71 18.73
C VAL A 209 -13.03 -5.17 17.39
N GLY A 210 -12.84 -3.89 17.14
CA GLY A 210 -13.06 -3.30 15.82
C GLY A 210 -11.98 -3.72 14.83
N SER A 211 -12.20 -3.42 13.54
CA SER A 211 -11.29 -3.77 12.45
C SER A 211 -9.92 -3.09 12.51
N GLY A 212 -9.79 -2.00 13.28
CA GLY A 212 -8.60 -1.14 13.30
C GLY A 212 -8.53 -0.15 12.13
N ILE A 213 -9.50 -0.18 11.23
CA ILE A 213 -9.68 0.86 10.20
C ILE A 213 -10.05 2.17 10.88
N ASN A 214 -9.64 3.29 10.31
CA ASN A 214 -10.02 4.60 10.82
C ASN A 214 -11.57 4.76 10.81
N PRO A 215 -12.21 5.08 11.96
CA PRO A 215 -13.65 5.31 12.05
C PRO A 215 -14.21 6.32 11.04
N ASP A 216 -13.43 7.33 10.65
CA ASP A 216 -13.85 8.34 9.66
C ASP A 216 -13.99 7.76 8.24
N LEU A 217 -13.57 6.51 8.03
CA LEU A 217 -13.70 5.78 6.76
C LEU A 217 -14.85 4.77 6.76
N GLU A 218 -15.60 4.60 7.86
CA GLU A 218 -16.63 3.57 8.01
C GLU A 218 -17.59 3.52 6.82
N GLU A 219 -18.15 4.67 6.43
CA GLU A 219 -19.10 4.76 5.31
C GLU A 219 -18.44 4.58 3.93
N ARG A 220 -17.11 4.65 3.86
CA ARG A 220 -16.31 4.60 2.63
C ARG A 220 -15.65 3.24 2.40
N VAL A 221 -15.78 2.32 3.34
CA VAL A 221 -15.20 0.97 3.27
C VAL A 221 -16.26 -0.08 2.95
N THR A 222 -15.87 -1.09 2.19
CA THR A 222 -16.71 -2.26 1.89
C THR A 222 -15.86 -3.52 1.86
N CYS A 223 -16.50 -4.68 2.03
CA CYS A 223 -15.85 -5.97 1.83
C CYS A 223 -15.88 -6.33 0.35
N ALA A 224 -14.71 -6.40 -0.30
CA ALA A 224 -14.61 -6.83 -1.68
C ALA A 224 -14.71 -8.36 -1.77
N PRO A 225 -15.74 -8.92 -2.43
CA PRO A 225 -15.98 -10.37 -2.43
C PRO A 225 -14.86 -11.17 -3.12
N GLU A 226 -14.25 -10.61 -4.16
CA GLU A 226 -13.18 -11.30 -4.92
C GLU A 226 -11.84 -11.34 -4.17
N LEU A 227 -11.64 -10.45 -3.19
CA LEU A 227 -10.42 -10.36 -2.40
C LEU A 227 -10.62 -10.88 -0.96
N ALA A 228 -11.87 -10.92 -0.50
CA ALA A 228 -12.22 -11.06 0.91
C ALA A 228 -11.45 -10.09 1.82
N LEU A 229 -11.25 -8.86 1.34
CA LEU A 229 -10.58 -7.76 2.04
C LEU A 229 -11.50 -6.54 2.17
N CYS A 230 -11.36 -5.82 3.27
CA CYS A 230 -11.95 -4.50 3.44
C CYS A 230 -11.19 -3.48 2.59
N VAL A 231 -11.88 -2.82 1.67
CA VAL A 231 -11.30 -1.89 0.70
C VAL A 231 -12.08 -0.59 0.66
N LEU A 232 -11.47 0.47 0.13
CA LEU A 232 -12.19 1.71 -0.17
C LEU A 232 -13.15 1.48 -1.35
N LYS A 233 -14.37 1.99 -1.23
CA LYS A 233 -15.37 1.98 -2.32
C LYS A 233 -14.93 2.80 -3.52
N GLU A 234 -14.21 3.89 -3.27
CA GLU A 234 -13.72 4.84 -4.27
C GLU A 234 -12.37 5.42 -3.83
N PRO A 235 -11.52 5.88 -4.77
CA PRO A 235 -10.33 6.65 -4.44
C PRO A 235 -10.67 7.85 -3.53
N PRO A 236 -9.82 8.16 -2.53
CA PRO A 236 -9.99 9.35 -1.70
C PRO A 236 -10.02 10.61 -2.55
N GLU A 237 -10.87 11.56 -2.18
CA GLU A 237 -11.05 12.80 -2.95
C GLU A 237 -9.72 13.56 -3.12
N ALA A 238 -8.92 13.65 -2.06
CA ALA A 238 -7.57 14.23 -2.09
C ALA A 238 -6.59 13.52 -3.05
N LEU A 239 -6.89 12.28 -3.44
CA LEU A 239 -6.05 11.45 -4.31
C LEU A 239 -6.64 11.25 -5.71
N ARG A 240 -7.73 11.95 -6.06
CA ARG A 240 -8.29 11.93 -7.43
C ARG A 240 -7.49 12.78 -8.40
#